data_AF-A0A7S3MWV3-F1
#
_entry.id   AF-A0A7S3MWV3-F1
#
_cell.length_a   1.000
_cell.length_b   1.000
_cell.length_c   1.000
_cell.angle_alpha   90.00
_cell.angle_beta   90.00
_cell.angle_gamma   90.00
#
_symmetry.space_group_name_H-M   'P 1'
#
loop_
_entity.id
_entity.type
_entity.pdbx_description
1 polymer ?
#
loop_
_entity_poly.entity_id
_entity_poly.type
_entity_poly.pdbx_seq_one_letter_code
_entity_poly.pdbx_strand_id
1 'polypeptide(L)'
;FTCGLMFVTNNGFWHFNIFNDYAAGLALIFVVVAETALICFVLGLDRLDALIFHSTGERLPNAVKFCIKFVSLPIMSFILILGFYNEFSSDLMSPRWTQVMGRSLALVPIGAAFLGLIWAPKTTPIEQLVEEQFGKSFEQLTAELNQTKVEPVKADGNIME
;
A
#
# COMPACT_ATOMS: atom_id res chain seq x y z
N PHE A 1 -14.94 4.20 -21.26
CA PHE A 1 -15.47 3.80 -22.58
C PHE A 1 -14.42 3.90 -23.67
N THR A 2 -13.89 5.10 -23.99
CA THR A 2 -12.93 5.32 -25.08
C THR A 2 -11.64 4.49 -24.99
N CYS A 3 -11.01 4.38 -23.82
CA CYS A 3 -9.81 3.55 -23.65
C CYS A 3 -10.08 2.04 -23.76
N GLY A 4 -11.31 1.61 -23.46
CA GLY A 4 -11.71 0.20 -23.53
C GLY A 4 -11.97 -0.30 -24.95
N LEU A 5 -12.11 0.60 -25.93
CA LEU A 5 -12.35 0.23 -27.33
C LEU A 5 -11.20 -0.62 -27.91
N MET A 6 -9.98 -0.43 -27.41
CA MET A 6 -8.78 -1.19 -27.79
C MET A 6 -8.98 -2.71 -27.58
N PHE A 7 -9.74 -3.11 -26.56
CA PHE A 7 -9.98 -4.51 -26.20
C PHE A 7 -11.12 -5.18 -26.97
N VAL A 8 -11.90 -4.44 -27.77
CA VAL A 8 -13.05 -4.97 -28.54
C VAL A 8 -12.71 -5.20 -30.02
N THR A 9 -11.47 -4.91 -30.42
CA THR A 9 -10.98 -5.17 -31.79
C THR A 9 -10.78 -6.68 -32.03
N ASN A 10 -10.61 -7.10 -33.29
CA ASN A 10 -10.35 -8.51 -33.63
C ASN A 10 -9.14 -9.11 -32.90
N ASN A 11 -8.15 -8.27 -32.51
CA ASN A 11 -6.98 -8.68 -31.72
C ASN A 11 -7.08 -8.24 -30.24
N GLY A 12 -8.28 -7.88 -29.77
CA GLY A 12 -8.50 -7.30 -28.45
C GLY A 12 -8.07 -8.21 -27.31
N PHE A 13 -8.26 -9.53 -27.46
CA PHE A 13 -7.83 -10.52 -26.46
C PHE A 13 -6.30 -10.52 -26.25
N TRP A 14 -5.53 -10.34 -27.32
CA TRP A 14 -4.07 -10.27 -27.22
C TRP A 14 -3.61 -9.00 -26.49
N HIS A 15 -4.21 -7.85 -26.81
CA HIS A 15 -3.94 -6.59 -26.09
C HIS A 15 -4.36 -6.66 -24.62
N PHE A 16 -5.46 -7.34 -24.33
CA PHE A 16 -5.93 -7.54 -22.97
C PHE A 16 -4.95 -8.38 -22.13
N ASN A 17 -4.39 -9.46 -22.69
CA ASN A 17 -3.45 -10.30 -21.95
C ASN A 17 -2.18 -9.53 -21.57
N ILE A 18 -1.60 -8.76 -22.49
CA ILE A 18 -0.42 -7.93 -22.18
C ILE A 18 -0.75 -6.89 -21.11
N PHE A 19 -1.90 -6.25 -21.23
CA PHE A 19 -2.34 -5.29 -20.22
C PHE A 19 -2.50 -5.96 -18.86
N ASN A 20 -3.18 -7.11 -18.79
CA ASN A 20 -3.40 -7.84 -17.55
C ASN A 20 -2.09 -8.25 -16.88
N ASP A 21 -1.15 -8.82 -17.65
CA ASP A 21 0.09 -9.37 -17.11
C ASP A 21 1.04 -8.26 -16.61
N TYR A 22 1.13 -7.14 -17.32
CA TYR A 22 2.05 -6.04 -16.97
C TYR A 22 1.44 -4.95 -16.07
N ALA A 23 0.14 -4.67 -16.19
CA ALA A 23 -0.52 -3.64 -15.36
C ALA A 23 -0.76 -4.12 -13.92
N ALA A 24 -1.26 -5.34 -13.77
CA ALA A 24 -1.67 -5.86 -12.47
C ALA A 24 -0.55 -6.62 -11.72
N GLY A 25 0.52 -6.99 -12.42
CA GLY A 25 1.66 -7.71 -11.83
C GLY A 25 2.65 -6.77 -11.14
N LEU A 26 3.77 -6.48 -11.83
CA LEU A 26 4.93 -5.79 -11.26
C LEU A 26 4.64 -4.39 -10.72
N ALA A 27 3.86 -3.60 -11.45
CA ALA A 27 3.51 -2.23 -11.06
C ALA A 27 2.74 -2.18 -9.73
N LEU A 28 1.76 -3.06 -9.56
CA LEU A 28 0.92 -3.10 -8.37
C LEU A 28 1.73 -3.50 -7.12
N ILE A 29 2.58 -4.53 -7.26
CA ILE A 29 3.44 -5.01 -6.17
C ILE A 29 4.41 -3.91 -5.75
N PHE A 30 5.00 -3.17 -6.70
CA PHE A 30 5.86 -2.03 -6.39
C PHE A 30 5.14 -0.96 -5.56
N VAL A 31 3.93 -0.56 -5.99
CA VAL A 31 3.14 0.46 -5.30
C VAL A 31 2.79 0.02 -3.88
N VAL A 32 2.35 -1.23 -3.70
CA VAL A 32 2.02 -1.79 -2.37
C VAL A 32 3.25 -1.85 -1.47
N VAL A 33 4.43 -2.24 -1.98
CA VAL A 33 5.67 -2.25 -1.21
C VAL A 33 6.05 -0.84 -0.77
N ALA A 34 5.98 0.13 -1.69
CA ALA A 34 6.29 1.52 -1.40
C ALA A 34 5.32 2.12 -0.36
N GLU A 35 4.01 1.92 -0.52
CA GLU A 35 2.99 2.38 0.41
C GLU A 35 3.16 1.77 1.79
N THR A 36 3.36 0.45 1.86
CA THR A 36 3.57 -0.25 3.14
C THR A 36 4.85 0.23 3.83
N ALA A 37 5.93 0.47 3.06
CA ALA A 37 7.17 1.04 3.60
C ALA A 37 6.96 2.46 4.14
N LEU A 38 6.24 3.32 3.41
CA LEU A 38 5.93 4.68 3.85
C LEU A 38 5.09 4.67 5.14
N ILE A 39 4.08 3.81 5.24
CA ILE A 39 3.28 3.66 6.46
C ILE A 39 4.15 3.19 7.63
N CYS A 40 5.01 2.19 7.42
CA CYS A 40 5.82 1.62 8.48
C CYS A 40 6.92 2.57 8.99
N PHE A 41 7.55 3.34 8.10
CA PHE A 41 8.72 4.16 8.43
C PHE A 41 8.42 5.66 8.58
N VAL A 42 7.57 6.24 7.73
CA VAL A 42 7.26 7.68 7.76
C VAL A 42 6.16 7.97 8.77
N LEU A 43 5.01 7.28 8.67
CA LEU A 43 3.91 7.46 9.62
C LEU A 43 4.22 6.79 10.97
N GLY A 44 4.67 5.54 10.92
CA GLY A 44 4.95 4.71 12.08
C GLY A 44 3.71 3.95 12.59
N LEU A 45 3.89 2.68 12.95
CA LEU A 45 2.80 1.78 13.33
C LEU A 45 2.08 2.16 14.63
N ASP A 46 2.75 2.84 15.56
CA ASP A 46 2.14 3.26 16.82
C ASP A 46 1.23 4.48 16.63
N ARG A 47 1.63 5.41 15.76
CA ARG A 47 0.78 6.55 15.36
C ARG A 47 -0.41 6.09 14.53
N LEU A 48 -0.21 5.09 13.68
CA LEU A 48 -1.29 4.45 12.92
C LEU A 48 -2.32 3.77 13.84
N ASP A 49 -1.86 3.08 14.89
CA ASP A 49 -2.76 2.44 15.86
C ASP A 49 -3.60 3.46 16.63
N ALA A 50 -2.99 4.58 17.05
CA ALA A 50 -3.74 5.67 17.69
C ALA A 50 -4.82 6.26 16.74
N LEU A 51 -4.52 6.37 15.45
CA LEU A 51 -5.46 6.88 14.44
C LEU A 51 -6.62 5.90 14.17
N ILE A 52 -6.32 4.61 14.09
CA ILE A 52 -7.32 3.54 13.90
C ILE A 52 -8.20 3.42 15.15
N PHE A 53 -7.61 3.46 16.34
CA PHE A 53 -8.35 3.43 17.59
C PHE A 53 -9.32 4.60 17.71
N HIS A 54 -8.93 5.80 17.28
CA HIS A 54 -9.83 6.95 17.25
C HIS A 54 -10.99 6.77 16.26
N SER A 55 -10.77 6.08 15.14
CA SER A 55 -11.77 5.93 14.08
C SER A 55 -12.74 4.77 14.32
N THR A 56 -12.22 3.66 14.86
CA THR A 56 -12.95 2.39 14.99
C THR A 56 -13.24 2.02 16.44
N GLY A 57 -12.52 2.60 17.41
CA GLY A 57 -12.61 2.24 18.84
C GLY A 57 -11.88 0.94 19.21
N GLU A 58 -11.32 0.24 18.22
CA GLU A 58 -10.59 -1.01 18.41
C GLU A 58 -9.08 -0.83 18.23
N ARG A 59 -8.32 -1.61 19.00
CA ARG A 59 -6.86 -1.58 19.01
C ARG A 59 -6.28 -2.60 18.04
N LEU A 60 -5.20 -2.25 17.34
CA LEU A 60 -4.40 -3.22 16.61
C LEU A 60 -3.59 -4.11 17.58
N PRO A 61 -3.74 -5.45 17.50
CA PRO A 61 -2.93 -6.36 18.28
C PRO A 61 -1.43 -6.17 17.98
N ASN A 62 -0.59 -6.19 19.02
CA ASN A 62 0.86 -6.05 18.87
C ASN A 62 1.46 -7.10 17.91
N ALA A 63 0.87 -8.30 17.85
CA ALA A 63 1.28 -9.35 16.92
C ALA A 63 1.07 -8.96 15.45
N VAL A 64 -0.02 -8.23 15.13
CA VAL A 64 -0.32 -7.76 13.78
C VAL A 64 0.66 -6.66 13.38
N LYS A 65 0.95 -5.72 14.28
CA LYS A 65 1.99 -4.68 14.04
C LYS A 65 3.34 -5.31 13.73
N PHE A 66 3.73 -6.34 14.47
CA PHE A 66 4.96 -7.08 14.23
C PHE A 66 4.92 -7.80 12.86
N CYS A 67 3.81 -8.48 12.55
CA CYS A 67 3.63 -9.16 11.27
C CYS A 67 3.77 -8.21 10.07
N ILE A 68 3.16 -7.02 10.13
CA ILE A 68 3.23 -6.03 9.04
C ILE A 68 4.69 -5.61 8.79
N LYS A 69 5.43 -5.30 9.85
CA LYS A 69 6.81 -4.79 9.73
C LYS A 69 7.82 -5.88 9.36
N PHE A 70 7.72 -7.07 9.98
CA PHE A 70 8.76 -8.10 9.89
C PHE A 70 8.43 -9.24 8.94
N VAL A 71 7.17 -9.42 8.56
CA VAL A 71 6.74 -10.54 7.70
C VAL A 71 6.23 -10.00 6.36
N SER A 72 5.26 -9.10 6.38
CA SER A 72 4.61 -8.60 5.16
C SER A 72 5.60 -7.84 4.26
N LEU A 73 6.30 -6.85 4.81
CA LEU A 73 7.23 -6.02 4.05
C LEU A 73 8.38 -6.80 3.36
N PRO A 74 9.10 -7.72 4.05
CA PRO A 74 10.14 -8.50 3.37
C PRO A 74 9.59 -9.52 2.38
N ILE A 75 8.43 -10.15 2.64
CA ILE A 75 7.82 -11.08 1.67
C ILE A 75 7.43 -10.34 0.39
N MET A 76 6.75 -9.20 0.50
CA MET A 76 6.38 -8.40 -0.67
C MET A 76 7.60 -7.89 -1.43
N SER A 77 8.65 -7.45 -0.71
CA SER A 77 9.92 -7.06 -1.33
C SER A 77 10.61 -8.23 -2.03
N PHE A 78 10.56 -9.43 -1.46
CA PHE A 78 11.12 -10.63 -2.08
C PHE A 78 10.39 -11.01 -3.37
N ILE A 79 9.05 -10.97 -3.35
CA ILE A 79 8.23 -11.22 -4.55
C ILE A 79 8.54 -10.17 -5.63
N LEU A 80 8.73 -8.90 -5.27
CA LEU A 80 9.11 -7.85 -6.20
C LEU A 80 10.46 -8.16 -6.89
N ILE A 81 11.47 -8.58 -6.13
CA ILE A 81 12.79 -8.96 -6.68
C ILE A 81 12.68 -10.15 -7.62
N LEU A 82 11.94 -11.19 -7.24
CA LEU A 82 11.69 -12.35 -8.10
C LEU A 82 10.95 -11.97 -9.38
N GLY A 83 9.95 -11.08 -9.28
CA GLY A 83 9.21 -10.57 -10.42
C GLY A 83 10.14 -9.84 -11.41
N PHE A 84 10.99 -8.95 -10.91
CA PHE A 84 11.99 -8.27 -11.73
C PHE A 84 12.97 -9.27 -12.36
N TYR A 85 13.49 -10.21 -11.58
CA TYR A 85 14.43 -11.21 -12.10
C TYR A 85 13.81 -12.06 -13.21
N ASN A 86 12.57 -12.52 -13.04
CA ASN A 86 11.87 -13.33 -14.03
C ASN A 86 11.62 -12.56 -15.33
N GLU A 87 11.23 -11.29 -15.23
CA GLU A 87 10.98 -10.41 -16.39
C GLU A 87 12.24 -10.14 -17.22
N PHE A 88 13.41 -10.03 -16.59
CA PHE A 88 14.68 -9.79 -17.29
C PHE A 88 15.40 -11.07 -17.72
N SER A 89 15.12 -12.21 -17.09
CA SER A 89 15.77 -13.49 -17.39
C SER A 89 15.01 -14.36 -18.37
N SER A 90 13.70 -14.18 -18.52
CA SER A 90 12.92 -14.91 -19.50
C SER A 90 13.09 -14.29 -20.89
N ASP A 91 13.68 -15.06 -21.82
CA ASP A 91 13.53 -14.78 -23.26
C ASP A 91 12.08 -15.10 -23.63
N LEU A 92 11.18 -14.16 -23.36
CA LEU A 92 9.79 -14.24 -23.78
C LEU A 92 9.79 -14.46 -25.29
N MET A 93 9.13 -15.52 -25.74
CA MET A 93 8.91 -15.89 -27.15
C MET A 93 8.01 -14.87 -27.90
N SER A 94 7.94 -13.64 -27.38
CA SER A 94 7.16 -12.52 -27.87
C SER A 94 8.03 -11.57 -28.71
N PRO A 95 7.44 -10.89 -29.71
CA PRO A 95 8.13 -9.86 -30.46
C PRO A 95 8.68 -8.74 -29.55
N ARG A 96 9.84 -8.19 -29.88
CA ARG A 96 10.50 -7.12 -29.10
C ARG A 96 9.61 -5.90 -28.82
N TRP A 97 8.75 -5.53 -29.76
CA TRP A 97 7.83 -4.39 -29.58
C TRP A 97 6.81 -4.64 -28.48
N THR A 98 6.36 -5.89 -28.29
CA THR A 98 5.45 -6.28 -27.21
C THR A 98 6.11 -6.13 -25.85
N GLN A 99 7.38 -6.53 -25.74
CA GLN A 99 8.15 -6.41 -24.51
C GLN A 99 8.37 -4.94 -24.12
N VAL A 100 8.71 -4.08 -25.08
CA VAL A 100 8.85 -2.63 -24.85
C VAL A 100 7.51 -2.03 -24.39
N MET A 101 6.40 -2.41 -25.03
CA MET A 101 5.07 -1.94 -24.65
C MET A 101 4.69 -2.37 -23.23
N GLY A 102 4.84 -3.65 -22.89
CA GLY A 102 4.56 -4.17 -21.55
C GLY A 102 5.42 -3.52 -20.47
N ARG A 103 6.74 -3.42 -20.70
CA ARG A 103 7.67 -2.78 -19.76
C ARG A 103 7.36 -1.29 -19.58
N SER A 104 6.99 -0.57 -20.65
CA SER A 104 6.57 0.83 -20.52
C SER A 104 5.36 0.99 -19.61
N LEU A 105 4.41 0.05 -19.68
CA LEU A 105 3.19 0.06 -18.89
C LEU A 105 3.47 -0.18 -17.40
N ALA A 106 4.43 -1.05 -17.08
CA ALA A 106 4.88 -1.28 -15.72
C ALA A 106 5.74 -0.12 -15.17
N LEU A 107 6.53 0.54 -16.02
CA LEU A 107 7.42 1.64 -15.62
C LEU A 107 6.70 2.97 -15.37
N VAL A 108 5.57 3.23 -16.02
CA VAL A 108 4.80 4.47 -15.82
C VAL A 108 4.42 4.72 -14.36
N PRO A 109 3.77 3.81 -13.62
CA PRO A 109 3.41 4.05 -12.22
C PRO A 109 4.64 4.16 -11.30
N ILE A 110 5.71 3.41 -11.60
CA ILE A 110 6.99 3.52 -10.89
C ILE A 110 7.58 4.93 -11.08
N GLY A 111 7.65 5.38 -12.33
CA GLY A 111 8.11 6.72 -12.68
C GLY A 111 7.25 7.83 -12.08
N ALA A 112 5.93 7.64 -12.03
CA ALA A 112 5.02 8.58 -11.39
C ALA A 112 5.27 8.69 -9.88
N ALA A 113 5.56 7.58 -9.19
CA ALA A 113 5.93 7.60 -7.78
C ALA A 113 7.22 8.40 -7.54
N PHE A 114 8.26 8.19 -8.36
CA PHE A 114 9.50 8.97 -8.29
C PHE A 114 9.30 10.44 -8.64
N LEU A 115 8.49 10.74 -9.66
CA LEU A 115 8.16 12.12 -10.02
C LEU A 115 7.46 12.82 -8.85
N GLY A 116 6.54 12.13 -8.16
CA GLY A 116 5.86 12.64 -6.97
C GLY A 116 6.81 12.95 -5.81
N LEU A 117 7.92 12.22 -5.69
CA LEU A 117 8.96 12.52 -4.69
C LEU A 117 9.78 13.76 -5.05
N ILE A 118 10.09 13.97 -6.34
CA ILE A 118 10.91 15.11 -6.79
C ILE A 118 10.09 16.40 -6.86
N TRP A 119 8.85 16.31 -7.35
CA TRP A 119 7.90 17.42 -7.49
C TRP A 119 6.91 17.47 -6.34
N ALA A 120 7.29 16.97 -5.17
CA ALA A 120 6.45 17.03 -3.99
C ALA A 120 6.01 18.50 -3.78
N PRO A 121 4.69 18.80 -3.89
CA PRO A 121 4.20 20.13 -3.54
C PRO A 121 4.55 20.40 -2.07
N LYS A 122 4.56 21.67 -1.66
CA LYS A 122 4.75 22.02 -0.24
C LYS A 122 3.56 21.50 0.57
N THR A 123 3.63 20.23 0.97
CA THR A 123 2.64 19.58 1.81
C THR A 123 2.90 19.99 3.25
N THR A 124 1.83 20.34 3.97
CA THR A 124 1.89 20.54 5.42
C THR A 124 2.33 19.25 6.11
N PRO A 125 3.06 19.33 7.24
CA PRO A 125 3.47 18.15 7.99
C PRO A 125 2.23 17.33 8.41
N ILE A 126 2.39 16.00 8.49
CA ILE A 126 1.30 15.04 8.73
C ILE A 126 0.55 15.38 10.02
N GLU A 127 1.27 15.87 11.02
CA GLU A 127 0.74 16.29 12.31
C GLU A 127 -0.30 17.40 12.18
N GLN A 128 -0.05 18.39 11.32
CA GLN A 128 -1.00 19.49 11.09
C GLN A 128 -2.24 19.03 10.34
N LEU A 129 -2.11 18.10 9.39
CA LEU A 129 -3.25 17.54 8.67
C LEU A 129 -4.16 16.70 9.58
N VAL A 130 -3.57 15.94 10.50
CA VAL A 130 -4.32 15.15 11.48
C VAL A 130 -5.00 16.05 12.50
N GLU A 131 -4.33 17.11 12.95
CA GLU A 131 -4.91 18.10 13.85
C GLU A 131 -6.05 18.88 13.16
N GLU A 132 -5.92 19.23 11.88
CA GLU A 132 -6.98 19.88 11.11
C GLU A 132 -8.20 18.95 10.90
N GLN A 133 -7.96 17.66 10.63
CA GLN A 133 -9.03 16.70 10.36
C GLN A 133 -9.75 16.22 11.63
N PHE A 134 -9.02 16.01 12.73
CA PHE A 134 -9.55 15.39 13.96
C PHE A 134 -9.58 16.34 15.17
N GLY A 135 -9.00 17.54 15.08
CA GLY A 135 -8.92 18.49 16.18
C GLY A 135 -8.02 18.04 17.35
N LYS A 136 -7.26 16.94 17.17
CA LYS A 136 -6.41 16.32 18.18
C LYS A 136 -5.02 16.06 17.63
N SER A 137 -4.00 16.32 18.44
CA SER A 137 -2.61 16.01 18.13
C SER A 137 -2.31 14.52 18.35
N PHE A 138 -1.31 13.97 17.64
CA PHE A 138 -0.84 12.60 17.82
C PHE A 138 -0.45 12.27 19.26
N GLU A 139 0.07 13.23 20.02
CA GLU A 139 0.41 13.03 21.42
C GLU A 139 -0.83 12.78 22.28
N GLN A 140 -1.92 13.50 22.00
CA GLN A 140 -3.21 13.31 22.67
C GLN A 140 -3.84 11.97 22.29
N LEU A 141 -3.82 11.61 21.01
CA LEU A 141 -4.34 10.32 20.52
C LEU A 141 -3.58 9.13 21.12
N THR A 142 -2.26 9.26 21.25
CA THR A 142 -1.41 8.23 21.86
C THR A 142 -1.64 8.16 23.37
N ALA A 143 -1.93 9.28 24.03
CA ALA A 143 -2.29 9.31 25.45
C ALA A 143 -3.64 8.62 25.71
N GLU A 144 -4.66 8.86 24.87
CA GLU A 144 -5.97 8.18 24.96
C GLU A 144 -5.81 6.66 24.82
N LEU A 145 -5.05 6.21 23.82
CA LEU A 145 -4.74 4.78 23.64
C LEU A 145 -4.06 4.17 24.89
N ASN A 146 -3.14 4.90 25.51
CA ASN A 146 -2.44 4.45 26.71
C ASN A 146 -3.32 4.45 27.96
N GLN A 147 -4.35 5.30 28.05
CA GLN A 147 -5.32 5.29 29.15
C GLN A 147 -6.20 4.05 29.08
N THR A 148 -6.64 3.63 27.89
CA THR A 148 -7.39 2.38 27.71
C THR A 148 -6.55 1.13 28.03
N LYS A 149 -5.22 1.23 28.01
CA LYS A 149 -4.32 0.14 28.47
C LYS A 149 -4.41 -0.08 30.00
N VAL A 150 -4.81 0.93 30.77
CA VAL A 150 -4.86 0.89 32.24
C VAL A 150 -6.19 0.34 32.74
N GLU A 151 -7.28 0.53 32.01
CA GLU A 151 -8.56 -0.11 32.32
C GLU A 151 -8.59 -1.52 31.73
N PRO A 152 -8.47 -2.60 32.53
CA PRO A 152 -8.82 -3.91 32.03
C PRO A 152 -10.27 -3.84 31.57
N VAL A 153 -10.53 -4.29 30.34
CA VAL A 153 -11.87 -4.53 29.81
C VAL A 153 -12.64 -5.25 30.90
N LYS A 154 -13.57 -4.56 31.57
CA LYS A 154 -14.59 -5.19 32.40
C LYS A 154 -15.34 -6.06 31.42
N ALA A 155 -15.07 -7.36 31.45
CA ALA A 155 -15.97 -8.33 30.88
C ALA A 155 -17.29 -8.11 31.65
N ASP A 156 -18.25 -7.43 31.02
CA ASP A 156 -19.63 -7.43 31.47
C ASP A 156 -20.11 -8.89 31.35
N GLY A 157 -19.84 -9.64 32.41
CA GLY A 157 -20.46 -10.92 32.69
C GLY A 157 -21.92 -10.66 33.02
N ASN A 158 -22.71 -10.38 31.99
CA ASN A 158 -24.15 -10.48 32.06
C ASN A 158 -24.64 -11.24 30.82
N ILE A 159 -24.20 -12.50 30.73
CA ILE A 159 -24.96 -13.52 29.99
C ILE A 159 -26.12 -13.84 30.92
N MET A 160 -27.24 -13.14 30.70
CA MET A 160 -28.50 -13.43 31.38
C MET A 160 -28.94 -14.84 31.01
N GLU A 161 -29.39 -15.53 32.05
CA GLU A 161 -29.94 -16.89 32.13
C GLU A 161 -31.05 -17.19 31.12
#